data_AF-A0A6H3L424-F1
#
_entry.id   AF-A0A6H3L424-F1
#
_cell.length_a   1.000
_cell.length_b   1.000
_cell.length_c   1.000
_cell.angle_alpha   90.00
_cell.angle_beta   90.00
_cell.angle_gamma   90.00
#
_symmetry.space_group_name_H-M   'P 1'
#
loop_
_entity.id
_entity.type
_entity.pdbx_description
1 polymer ?
#
loop_
_entity_poly.entity_id
_entity_poly.type
_entity_poly.pdbx_seq_one_letter_code
_entity_poly.pdbx_strand_id
1 'polypeptide(L)'
;MATLTRRISFYLKPAAVKNEGKACAWLDSLTPEARKSGQRVAFLAGLALLKMNPAEAYRLAAWADDEALSVTQTRAERHMLQPAPTAQITSQIAGNIRALFPE
;
A
#
# COMPACT_ATOMS: atom_id res chain seq x y z
N MET A 1 -30.53 14.94 -14.56
CA MET A 1 -29.10 14.68 -14.80
C MET A 1 -28.98 13.32 -15.47
N ALA A 2 -28.46 13.25 -16.70
CA ALA A 2 -28.19 11.96 -17.32
C ALA A 2 -27.02 11.30 -16.56
N THR A 3 -27.26 10.12 -15.99
CA THR A 3 -26.20 9.26 -15.45
C THR A 3 -25.35 8.78 -16.62
N LEU A 4 -24.29 9.52 -16.93
CA LEU A 4 -23.31 9.13 -17.94
C LEU A 4 -22.53 7.94 -17.42
N THR A 5 -22.99 6.73 -17.77
CA THR A 5 -22.26 5.51 -17.49
C THR A 5 -21.09 5.41 -18.46
N ARG A 6 -19.85 5.47 -17.95
CA ARG A 6 -18.63 5.27 -18.74
C ARG A 6 -18.26 3.77 -18.76
N ARG A 7 -18.12 3.19 -19.95
CA ARG A 7 -17.54 1.84 -20.10
C ARG A 7 -16.02 1.92 -20.03
N ILE A 8 -15.41 1.05 -19.22
CA ILE A 8 -13.96 0.86 -19.13
C ILE A 8 -13.67 -0.60 -19.46
N SER A 9 -12.66 -0.86 -20.28
CA SER A 9 -12.32 -2.21 -20.73
C SER A 9 -10.81 -2.35 -20.81
N PHE A 10 -10.30 -3.48 -20.32
CA PHE A 10 -8.92 -3.92 -20.46
C PHE A 10 -8.94 -5.43 -20.67
N TYR A 11 -7.90 -5.95 -21.32
CA TYR A 11 -7.77 -7.37 -21.61
C TYR A 11 -6.75 -7.99 -20.66
N LEU A 12 -7.11 -9.14 -20.11
CA LEU A 12 -6.19 -10.01 -19.39
C LEU A 12 -5.71 -11.12 -20.33
N LYS A 13 -4.47 -11.57 -20.13
CA LYS A 13 -3.78 -12.67 -20.82
C LYS A 13 -3.46 -13.78 -19.80
N PRO A 14 -4.47 -14.47 -19.24
CA PRO A 14 -4.26 -15.45 -18.17
C PRO A 14 -3.36 -16.63 -18.55
N ALA A 15 -3.25 -16.95 -19.84
CA ALA A 15 -2.34 -17.99 -20.34
C ALA A 15 -0.86 -17.57 -20.36
N ALA A 16 -0.57 -16.26 -20.40
CA ALA A 16 0.78 -15.72 -20.49
C ALA A 16 1.26 -15.08 -19.18
N VAL A 17 0.34 -14.61 -18.32
CA VAL A 17 0.66 -13.89 -17.08
C VAL A 17 0.03 -14.63 -15.89
N LYS A 18 0.88 -15.24 -15.04
CA LYS A 18 0.45 -16.06 -13.89
C LYS A 18 -0.58 -15.35 -13.00
N ASN A 19 -0.35 -14.07 -12.71
CA ASN A 19 -1.20 -13.28 -11.79
C ASN A 19 -2.57 -12.98 -12.39
N GLU A 20 -2.62 -12.74 -13.70
CA GLU A 20 -3.87 -12.58 -14.41
C GLU A 20 -4.63 -13.91 -14.47
N GLY A 21 -3.91 -15.04 -14.58
CA GLY A 21 -4.48 -16.37 -14.41
C GLY A 21 -5.12 -16.58 -13.04
N LYS A 22 -4.42 -16.21 -11.95
CA LYS A 22 -4.97 -16.23 -10.58
C LYS A 22 -6.21 -15.34 -10.44
N ALA A 23 -6.15 -14.13 -11.00
CA ALA A 23 -7.26 -13.19 -10.98
C ALA A 23 -8.50 -13.75 -11.71
N CYS A 24 -8.32 -14.33 -12.90
CA CYS A 24 -9.39 -14.97 -13.66
C CYS A 24 -9.98 -16.16 -12.90
N ALA A 25 -9.15 -17.05 -12.36
CA ALA A 25 -9.62 -18.21 -11.59
C ALA A 25 -10.46 -17.79 -10.37
N TRP A 26 -10.04 -16.74 -9.66
CA TRP A 26 -10.81 -16.19 -8.54
C TRP A 26 -12.14 -15.60 -9.01
N LEU A 27 -12.14 -14.77 -10.07
CA LEU A 27 -13.37 -14.21 -10.64
C LEU A 27 -14.34 -15.30 -11.11
N ASP A 28 -13.83 -16.40 -11.64
CA ASP A 28 -14.63 -17.52 -12.12
C ASP A 28 -15.26 -18.33 -10.99
N SER A 29 -14.68 -18.31 -9.79
CA SER A 29 -15.27 -18.92 -8.58
C SER A 29 -16.46 -18.14 -8.00
N LEU A 30 -16.67 -16.88 -8.41
CA LEU A 30 -17.75 -16.03 -7.91
C LEU A 30 -19.07 -16.24 -8.67
N THR A 31 -20.19 -16.05 -7.97
CA THR A 31 -21.51 -15.91 -8.62
C THR A 31 -21.53 -14.72 -9.58
N PRO A 32 -22.37 -14.73 -10.63
CA PRO A 32 -22.43 -13.64 -11.60
C PRO A 32 -22.64 -12.24 -10.98
N GLU A 33 -23.50 -12.14 -9.97
CA GLU A 33 -23.80 -10.90 -9.25
C GLU A 33 -22.58 -10.40 -8.47
N ALA A 34 -21.92 -11.30 -7.73
CA ALA A 34 -20.72 -11.00 -6.96
C ALA A 34 -19.55 -10.62 -7.87
N ARG A 35 -19.43 -11.26 -9.04
CA ARG A 35 -18.40 -10.96 -10.04
C ARG A 35 -18.52 -9.53 -10.56
N LYS A 36 -19.73 -9.10 -10.96
CA LYS A 36 -19.97 -7.74 -11.48
C LYS A 36 -19.66 -6.67 -10.44
N SER A 37 -20.12 -6.86 -9.20
CA SER A 37 -19.84 -5.94 -8.10
C SER A 37 -18.35 -5.96 -7.72
N GLY A 38 -17.77 -7.15 -7.62
CA GLY A 38 -16.38 -7.38 -7.24
C GLY A 38 -15.40 -6.74 -8.22
N GLN A 39 -15.61 -6.87 -9.53
CA GLN A 39 -14.77 -6.21 -10.54
C GLN A 39 -14.77 -4.69 -10.38
N ARG A 40 -15.93 -4.08 -10.13
CA ARG A 40 -16.04 -2.62 -9.92
C ARG A 40 -15.30 -2.18 -8.66
N VAL A 41 -15.47 -2.91 -7.55
CA VAL A 41 -14.80 -2.60 -6.29
C VAL A 41 -13.29 -2.77 -6.42
N ALA A 42 -12.83 -3.87 -7.03
CA ALA A 42 -11.40 -4.12 -7.26
C ALA A 42 -10.76 -3.02 -8.12
N PHE A 43 -11.43 -2.58 -9.18
CA PHE A 43 -10.95 -1.47 -10.02
C PHE A 43 -10.82 -0.16 -9.23
N LEU A 44 -11.85 0.21 -8.44
CA LEU A 44 -11.82 1.44 -7.64
C LEU A 44 -10.78 1.38 -6.52
N ALA A 45 -10.66 0.24 -5.83
CA ALA A 45 -9.66 0.02 -4.79
C ALA A 45 -8.23 0.09 -5.37
N GLY A 46 -7.99 -0.55 -6.51
CA GLY A 46 -6.72 -0.49 -7.22
C GLY A 46 -6.35 0.94 -7.63
N LEU A 47 -7.31 1.72 -8.14
CA LEU A 47 -7.08 3.13 -8.47
C LEU A 47 -6.79 4.00 -7.24
N ALA A 48 -7.53 3.80 -6.15
CA ALA A 48 -7.29 4.52 -4.90
C ALA A 48 -5.89 4.22 -4.35
N LEU A 49 -5.46 2.95 -4.41
CA LEU A 49 -4.13 2.55 -4.00
C LEU A 49 -3.04 3.09 -4.94
N LEU A 50 -3.24 3.02 -6.26
CA LEU A 50 -2.31 3.63 -7.24
C LEU A 50 -2.10 5.12 -6.96
N LYS A 51 -3.18 5.84 -6.62
CA LYS A 51 -3.10 7.27 -6.27
C LYS A 51 -2.31 7.50 -4.97
N MET A 52 -2.43 6.61 -3.98
CA MET A 52 -1.80 6.77 -2.67
C MET A 52 -0.35 6.27 -2.63
N ASN A 53 -0.09 5.13 -3.25
CA ASN A 53 1.21 4.47 -3.28
C ASN A 53 1.32 3.55 -4.53
N PRO A 54 1.87 4.08 -5.64
CA PRO A 54 2.00 3.32 -6.89
C PRO A 54 2.84 2.05 -6.74
N ALA A 55 3.95 2.11 -6.02
CA ALA A 55 4.86 0.97 -5.86
C ALA A 55 4.16 -0.21 -5.18
N GLU A 56 3.38 0.08 -4.13
CA GLU A 56 2.61 -0.93 -3.42
C GLU A 56 1.48 -1.51 -4.29
N ALA A 57 0.83 -0.68 -5.11
CA ALA A 57 -0.19 -1.15 -6.03
C ALA A 57 0.39 -2.14 -7.05
N TYR A 58 1.54 -1.84 -7.64
CA TYR A 58 2.22 -2.76 -8.56
C TYR A 58 2.69 -4.03 -7.86
N ARG A 59 3.20 -3.92 -6.63
CA ARG A 59 3.60 -5.08 -5.81
C ARG A 59 2.43 -6.00 -5.52
N LEU A 60 1.26 -5.47 -5.14
CA LEU A 60 0.05 -6.27 -4.90
C LEU A 60 -0.51 -6.85 -6.19
N ALA A 61 -0.51 -6.08 -7.29
CA ALA A 61 -0.93 -6.58 -8.61
C ALA A 61 -0.01 -7.71 -9.12
N ALA A 62 1.24 -7.76 -8.66
CA ALA A 62 2.16 -8.85 -8.94
C ALA A 62 1.76 -10.18 -8.25
N TRP A 63 0.71 -10.20 -7.40
CA TRP A 63 0.09 -11.39 -6.81
C TRP A 63 1.11 -12.47 -6.39
N ALA A 64 2.22 -12.01 -5.82
CA ALA A 64 3.34 -12.85 -5.43
C ALA A 64 2.90 -13.75 -4.27
N ASP A 65 3.34 -15.00 -4.28
CA ASP A 65 3.09 -15.92 -3.19
C ASP A 65 3.89 -15.44 -1.96
N ASP A 66 3.23 -15.40 -0.79
CA ASP A 66 3.71 -14.72 0.43
C ASP A 66 5.07 -15.22 0.96
N GLU A 67 5.57 -16.36 0.47
CA GLU A 67 6.93 -16.86 0.78
C GLU A 67 8.05 -15.95 0.26
N ALA A 68 7.79 -15.11 -0.74
CA ALA A 68 8.72 -14.07 -1.18
C ALA A 68 8.54 -12.74 -0.42
N LEU A 69 7.54 -12.65 0.45
CA LEU A 69 7.11 -11.43 1.11
C LEU A 69 7.12 -11.58 2.64
N SER A 70 8.22 -12.12 3.17
CA SER A 70 8.63 -11.80 4.54
C SER A 70 9.04 -10.32 4.63
N VAL A 71 8.08 -9.41 4.45
CA VAL A 71 8.19 -8.00 4.83
C VAL A 71 7.23 -7.78 5.98
N THR A 72 7.48 -8.50 7.08
CA THR A 72 7.05 -8.09 8.42
C THR A 72 7.67 -6.72 8.80
N GLN A 73 8.58 -6.15 8.01
CA GLN A 73 9.33 -4.95 8.37
C GLN A 73 8.67 -3.59 8.09
N THR A 74 7.80 -3.41 7.10
CA THR A 74 7.43 -2.03 6.71
C THR A 74 6.21 -1.42 7.42
N ARG A 75 5.43 -2.18 8.20
CA ARG A 75 4.38 -1.60 9.07
C ARG A 75 4.80 -1.48 10.53
N ALA A 76 5.71 -2.33 11.01
CA ALA A 76 6.27 -2.19 12.35
C ALA A 76 7.23 -0.98 12.45
N GLU A 77 8.01 -0.69 11.40
CA GLU A 77 8.97 0.41 11.43
C GLU A 77 8.33 1.81 11.37
N ARG A 78 7.18 1.99 10.71
CA ARG A 78 6.48 3.30 10.74
C ARG A 78 5.86 3.63 12.10
N HIS A 79 5.65 2.64 12.96
CA HIS A 79 5.14 2.85 14.32
C HIS A 79 6.26 2.90 15.37
N MET A 80 7.52 2.57 15.01
CA MET A 80 8.67 2.65 15.92
C MET A 80 9.46 3.96 15.84
N LEU A 81 9.10 4.89 14.96
CA LEU A 81 9.50 6.29 15.10
C LEU A 81 8.64 6.93 16.19
N GLN A 82 8.96 6.59 17.44
CA GLN A 82 8.55 7.35 18.62
C GLN A 82 8.85 8.83 18.37
N PRO A 83 7.96 9.76 18.77
CA PRO A 83 8.41 11.12 19.02
C PRO A 83 9.41 11.05 20.17
N ALA A 84 10.67 11.38 19.89
CA ALA A 84 11.67 11.58 20.95
C ALA A 84 11.10 12.59 21.97
N PRO A 85 11.28 12.36 23.29
CA PRO A 85 10.86 13.35 24.28
C PRO A 85 11.76 14.58 24.13
N THR A 86 11.26 15.63 23.49
CA THR A 86 11.95 16.91 23.23
C THR A 86 12.28 17.71 24.51
N ALA A 87 12.09 17.13 25.70
CA ALA A 87 12.30 17.80 26.97
C ALA A 87 13.69 17.59 27.58
N GLN A 88 14.47 16.60 27.15
CA GLN A 88 15.77 16.27 27.79
C GLN A 88 17.00 16.81 27.05
N ILE A 89 16.89 17.15 25.76
CA ILE A 89 18.03 17.59 24.94
C ILE A 89 18.46 19.02 25.32
N THR A 90 17.51 19.90 25.67
CA THR A 90 17.80 21.31 26.00
C THR A 90 18.55 21.48 27.32
N SER A 91 18.35 20.58 28.29
CA SER A 91 19.00 20.65 29.61
C SER A 91 20.48 20.25 29.54
N GLN A 92 20.83 19.25 28.73
CA GLN A 92 22.21 18.77 28.62
C GLN A 92 23.11 19.70 27.78
N ILE A 93 22.56 20.35 26.75
CA ILE A 93 23.31 21.35 25.98
C ILE A 93 23.65 22.59 26.83
N ALA A 94 22.73 23.03 27.69
CA ALA A 94 22.97 24.22 28.53
C ALA A 94 24.08 24.01 29.58
N GLY A 95 24.26 22.79 30.08
CA GLY A 95 25.35 22.45 30.99
C GLY A 95 26.72 22.42 30.30
N ASN A 96 26.78 21.88 29.08
CA ASN A 96 28.05 21.70 28.35
C ASN A 96 28.62 23.02 27.81
N ILE A 97 27.78 24.01 27.48
CA ILE A 97 28.26 25.32 27.00
C ILE A 97 28.86 26.15 28.14
N ARG A 98 28.34 26.06 29.37
CA ARG A 98 28.89 26.77 30.54
C ARG A 98 30.27 26.27 30.99
N ALA A 99 30.65 25.05 30.62
CA ALA A 99 31.98 24.51 30.90
C ALA A 99 33.07 25.02 29.92
N LEU A 100 32.67 25.51 28.74
CA LEU A 100 33.60 25.97 27.70
C LEU A 100 33.91 27.48 27.78
N PHE A 101 33.09 28.26 28.49
CA PHE A 101 33.30 29.70 28.70
C PHE A 101 32.95 30.09 30.14
N PRO A 102 33.87 29.89 31.10
CA PRO A 102 33.76 30.49 32.42
C PRO A 102 34.17 31.97 32.37
N GLU A 103 33.40 32.84 33.03
CA GLU A 103 33.81 34.21 33.35
C GLU A 103 35.04 34.25 34.26
#